data_AF-A0A023Q146-F1
#
_entry.id   AF-A0A023Q146-F1
#
_cell.length_a   1.000
_cell.length_b   1.000
_cell.length_c   1.000
_cell.angle_alpha   90.00
_cell.angle_beta   90.00
_cell.angle_gamma   90.00
#
_symmetry.space_group_name_H-M   'P 1'
#
loop_
_entity.id
_entity.type
_entity.pdbx_description
1 polymer ?
#
loop_
_entity_poly.entity_id
_entity_poly.type
_entity_poly.pdbx_seq_one_letter_code
_entity_poly.pdbx_strand_id
1 'polypeptide(L)'
;MHSHNLAYLPAASQLVASVLLVDEVGKIVSVMLANSGREIDVVGQLESVSRAQKGDQVVLLSIKEPVVIGKLATSGSFPCAKFDDNRGKVSIKADQSICIKTPKGSIEIYGDGSILLEGDSLSAETKKDLSLQGWPIRLN
;
A
#
# COMPACT_ATOMS: atom_id res chain seq x y z
N MET A 1 -4.36 -41.49 -8.89
CA MET A 1 -3.35 -40.41 -8.93
C MET A 1 -3.71 -39.51 -10.11
N HIS A 2 -4.41 -38.40 -9.85
CA HIS A 2 -4.85 -37.48 -10.91
C HIS A 2 -3.77 -36.43 -11.12
N SER A 3 -2.97 -36.63 -12.17
CA SER A 3 -2.01 -35.65 -12.65
C SER A 3 -2.76 -34.43 -13.20
N HIS A 4 -2.67 -33.30 -12.49
CA HIS A 4 -3.11 -32.03 -13.03
C HIS A 4 -2.12 -31.60 -14.12
N ASN A 5 -2.58 -31.68 -15.37
CA ASN A 5 -1.93 -31.10 -16.53
C ASN A 5 -1.82 -29.59 -16.33
N LEU A 6 -0.67 -29.13 -15.85
CA LEU A 6 -0.19 -27.75 -16.02
C LEU A 6 0.17 -27.59 -17.50
N ALA A 7 -0.85 -27.44 -18.35
CA ALA A 7 -0.67 -27.10 -19.74
C ALA A 7 -0.07 -25.68 -19.82
N TYR A 8 1.25 -25.65 -19.95
CA TYR A 8 2.08 -24.69 -20.68
C TYR A 8 1.54 -23.25 -20.70
N LEU A 9 1.84 -22.49 -19.64
CA LEU A 9 1.96 -21.05 -19.77
C LEU A 9 3.30 -20.75 -20.46
N PRO A 10 3.35 -19.92 -21.51
CA PRO A 10 4.60 -19.56 -22.16
C PRO A 10 5.55 -18.90 -21.15
N ALA A 11 6.85 -19.13 -21.35
CA ALA A 11 7.95 -18.67 -20.50
C ALA A 11 7.72 -17.24 -19.97
N ALA A 12 7.70 -17.11 -18.64
CA ALA A 12 7.50 -15.87 -17.89
C ALA A 12 6.36 -14.96 -18.41
N SER A 13 5.14 -15.49 -18.49
CA SER A 13 3.96 -14.64 -18.68
C SER A 13 3.60 -13.95 -17.37
N GLN A 14 3.73 -12.63 -17.33
CA GLN A 14 3.10 -11.81 -16.30
C GLN A 14 1.59 -11.80 -16.58
N LEU A 15 0.79 -12.15 -15.58
CA LEU A 15 -0.66 -12.20 -15.71
C LEU A 15 -1.30 -11.18 -14.77
N VAL A 16 -2.37 -10.54 -15.24
CA VAL A 16 -3.23 -9.71 -14.40
C VAL A 16 -4.34 -10.58 -13.81
N ALA A 17 -4.57 -10.42 -12.52
CA ALA A 17 -5.61 -11.14 -11.80
C ALA A 17 -6.36 -10.21 -10.84
N SER A 18 -7.59 -10.58 -10.50
CA SER A 18 -8.44 -9.89 -9.53
C SER A 18 -8.36 -10.58 -8.18
N VAL A 19 -8.14 -9.86 -7.09
CA VAL A 19 -8.13 -10.42 -5.73
C VAL A 19 -9.52 -10.96 -5.38
N LEU A 20 -9.60 -12.24 -5.00
CA LEU A 20 -10.84 -12.87 -4.55
C LEU A 20 -10.93 -12.90 -3.03
N LEU A 21 -9.82 -13.28 -2.39
CA LEU A 21 -9.72 -13.46 -0.96
C LEU A 21 -8.42 -12.87 -0.42
N VAL A 22 -8.52 -12.24 0.75
CA VAL A 22 -7.39 -11.77 1.56
C VAL A 22 -7.54 -12.30 2.99
N ASP A 23 -6.44 -12.36 3.72
CA ASP A 23 -6.45 -12.65 5.15
C ASP A 23 -6.77 -11.40 6.00
N GLU A 24 -6.70 -11.54 7.32
CA GLU A 24 -7.06 -10.50 8.30
C GLU A 24 -6.21 -9.22 8.20
N VAL A 25 -5.00 -9.32 7.62
CA VAL A 25 -4.07 -8.20 7.47
C VAL A 25 -3.98 -7.69 6.03
N GLY A 26 -4.81 -8.21 5.13
CA GLY A 26 -4.88 -7.79 3.73
C GLY A 26 -3.81 -8.44 2.85
N LYS A 27 -3.22 -9.57 3.25
CA LYS A 27 -2.36 -10.39 2.41
C LYS A 27 -3.23 -11.26 1.51
N ILE A 28 -2.81 -11.38 0.24
CA ILE A 28 -3.62 -12.02 -0.80
C ILE A 28 -3.55 -13.53 -0.65
N VAL A 29 -4.72 -14.18 -0.61
CA VAL A 29 -4.86 -15.64 -0.45
C VAL A 29 -5.23 -16.30 -1.77
N SER A 30 -6.20 -15.75 -2.50
CA SER A 30 -6.58 -16.26 -3.83
C SER A 30 -6.96 -15.16 -4.80
N VAL A 31 -6.82 -15.44 -6.09
CA VAL A 31 -7.04 -14.51 -7.19
C VAL A 31 -7.76 -15.18 -8.35
N MET A 32 -8.49 -14.39 -9.11
CA MET A 32 -9.15 -14.79 -10.36
C MET A 32 -8.32 -14.31 -11.54
N LEU A 33 -7.83 -15.22 -12.38
CA LEU A 33 -7.12 -14.85 -13.60
C LEU A 33 -8.06 -14.14 -14.58
N ALA A 34 -7.67 -12.94 -15.04
CA ALA A 34 -8.53 -12.13 -15.92
C ALA A 34 -8.79 -12.79 -17.29
N ASN A 35 -7.83 -13.57 -17.79
CA ASN A 35 -7.91 -14.19 -19.12
C ASN A 35 -8.75 -15.47 -19.17
N SER A 36 -8.87 -16.19 -18.05
CA SER A 36 -9.45 -17.53 -18.01
C SER A 36 -10.61 -17.67 -17.03
N GLY A 37 -10.81 -16.68 -16.15
CA GLY A 37 -11.81 -16.79 -15.08
C GLY A 37 -11.51 -17.96 -14.14
N ARG A 38 -10.24 -18.38 -14.06
CA ARG A 38 -9.80 -19.45 -13.17
C ARG A 38 -9.33 -18.87 -11.84
N GLU A 39 -9.83 -19.44 -10.76
CA GLU A 39 -9.32 -19.17 -9.42
C GLU A 39 -8.00 -19.92 -9.17
N ILE A 40 -7.07 -19.21 -8.53
CA ILE A 40 -5.75 -19.70 -8.17
C ILE A 40 -5.42 -19.25 -6.75
N ASP A 41 -4.94 -20.19 -5.94
CA ASP A 41 -4.36 -19.93 -4.63
C ASP A 41 -2.97 -19.30 -4.79
N VAL A 42 -2.73 -18.21 -4.07
CA VAL A 42 -1.45 -17.49 -4.07
C VAL A 42 -0.49 -18.17 -3.11
N VAL A 43 0.71 -18.52 -3.59
CA VAL A 43 1.75 -19.19 -2.79
C VAL A 43 2.61 -18.17 -2.05
N GLY A 44 2.75 -16.96 -2.60
CA GLY A 44 3.53 -15.90 -1.98
C GLY A 44 3.18 -14.51 -2.50
N GLN A 45 3.65 -13.49 -1.79
CA GLN A 45 3.60 -12.10 -2.24
C GLN A 45 4.89 -11.40 -1.82
N LEU A 46 5.36 -10.45 -2.63
CA LEU A 46 6.47 -9.60 -2.20
C LEU A 46 6.03 -8.75 -1.00
N GLU A 47 6.94 -8.53 -0.05
CA GLU A 47 6.66 -7.70 1.15
C GLU A 47 6.29 -6.26 0.81
N SER A 48 6.72 -5.77 -0.35
CA SER A 48 6.41 -4.44 -0.87
C SER A 48 4.98 -4.31 -1.41
N VAL A 49 4.24 -5.41 -1.59
CA VAL A 49 2.85 -5.36 -2.03
C VAL A 49 1.99 -4.81 -0.90
N SER A 50 1.41 -3.63 -1.11
CA SER A 50 0.48 -2.99 -0.18
C SER A 50 -0.71 -3.90 0.13
N ARG A 51 -1.32 -3.74 1.31
CA ARG A 51 -2.57 -4.43 1.68
C ARG A 51 -3.59 -4.35 0.55
N ALA A 52 -4.17 -5.51 0.23
CA ALA A 52 -5.17 -5.66 -0.81
C ALA A 52 -6.56 -5.82 -0.21
N GLN A 53 -7.56 -5.56 -1.05
CA GLN A 53 -8.96 -5.89 -0.79
C GLN A 53 -9.52 -6.67 -1.98
N LYS A 54 -10.65 -7.37 -1.75
CA LYS A 54 -11.37 -8.07 -2.81
C LYS A 54 -11.69 -7.10 -3.96
N GLY A 55 -11.39 -7.52 -5.19
CA GLY A 55 -11.57 -6.73 -6.41
C GLY A 55 -10.33 -5.94 -6.87
N ASP A 56 -9.32 -5.74 -6.01
CA ASP A 56 -8.06 -5.11 -6.41
C ASP A 56 -7.41 -5.92 -7.57
N GLN A 57 -6.78 -5.22 -8.51
CA GLN A 57 -6.03 -5.85 -9.60
C GLN A 57 -4.57 -6.03 -9.21
N VAL A 58 -3.98 -7.19 -9.52
CA VAL A 58 -2.61 -7.53 -9.15
C VAL A 58 -1.86 -8.17 -10.32
N VAL A 59 -0.54 -8.09 -10.27
CA VAL A 59 0.36 -8.78 -11.21
C VAL A 59 0.92 -10.03 -10.56
N LEU A 60 0.74 -11.16 -11.24
CA LEU A 60 1.32 -12.44 -10.88
C LEU A 60 2.58 -12.70 -11.69
N LEU A 61 3.66 -13.10 -11.00
CA LEU A 61 4.81 -13.70 -11.65
C LEU A 61 4.53 -15.21 -11.81
N SER A 62 4.31 -15.64 -13.06
CA SER A 62 4.00 -17.04 -13.36
C SER A 62 5.28 -17.86 -13.55
N ILE A 63 5.79 -18.46 -12.47
CA ILE A 63 6.81 -19.51 -12.51
C ILE A 63 6.40 -20.61 -11.54
N LYS A 64 5.63 -21.62 -11.98
CA LYS A 64 5.22 -22.83 -11.22
C LYS A 64 4.41 -22.59 -9.92
N GLU A 65 4.70 -21.53 -9.19
CA GLU A 65 4.08 -21.06 -7.95
C GLU A 65 3.65 -19.60 -8.17
N PRO A 66 2.35 -19.29 -8.04
CA PRO A 66 1.83 -17.95 -8.28
C PRO A 66 2.26 -17.01 -7.14
N VAL A 67 3.16 -16.08 -7.47
CA VAL A 67 3.62 -15.03 -6.55
C VAL A 67 3.06 -13.68 -6.99
N VAL A 68 2.42 -12.96 -6.08
CA VAL A 68 2.00 -11.58 -6.33
C VAL A 68 3.20 -10.65 -6.19
N ILE A 69 3.51 -9.91 -7.25
CA ILE A 69 4.67 -9.01 -7.29
C ILE A 69 4.29 -7.52 -7.29
N GLY A 70 3.00 -7.20 -7.41
CA GLY A 70 2.54 -5.83 -7.40
C GLY A 70 1.03 -5.71 -7.45
N LYS A 71 0.53 -4.58 -6.95
CA LYS A 71 -0.87 -4.15 -7.07
C LYS A 71 -0.97 -3.05 -8.12
N LEU A 72 -1.92 -3.16 -9.03
CA LEU A 72 -2.13 -2.17 -10.08
C LEU A 72 -2.91 -0.97 -9.54
N ALA A 73 -2.49 0.23 -9.94
CA ALA A 73 -3.27 1.43 -9.72
C ALA A 73 -4.56 1.38 -10.54
N THR A 74 -5.68 1.77 -9.94
CA THR A 74 -6.95 2.01 -10.63
C THR A 74 -6.98 3.41 -11.24
N SER A 75 -7.90 3.66 -12.18
CA SER A 75 -8.06 4.94 -12.87
C SER A 75 -8.35 6.13 -11.94
N GLY A 76 -8.85 5.88 -10.72
CA GLY A 76 -9.09 6.90 -9.71
C GLY A 76 -8.03 6.96 -8.60
N SER A 77 -7.04 6.05 -8.61
CA SER A 77 -5.97 6.03 -7.62
C SER A 77 -4.75 6.79 -8.10
N PHE A 78 -4.04 7.42 -7.16
CA PHE A 78 -2.73 8.00 -7.44
C PHE A 78 -1.65 6.91 -7.36
N PRO A 79 -0.55 7.04 -8.12
CA PRO A 79 0.63 6.23 -7.92
C PRO A 79 1.11 6.27 -6.46
N CYS A 80 1.86 5.26 -6.04
CA CYS A 80 2.45 5.27 -4.71
C CYS A 80 3.35 6.50 -4.52
N ALA A 81 3.42 6.99 -3.27
CA ALA A 81 4.28 8.10 -2.93
C ALA A 81 5.73 7.77 -3.29
N LYS A 82 6.45 8.76 -3.82
CA LYS A 82 7.87 8.62 -4.10
C LYS A 82 8.65 8.70 -2.78
N PHE A 83 9.52 7.71 -2.54
CA PHE A 83 10.48 7.70 -1.44
C PHE A 83 11.88 7.96 -1.99
N ASP A 84 12.48 9.10 -1.64
CA ASP A 84 13.89 9.39 -1.92
C ASP A 84 14.69 9.35 -0.62
N ASP A 85 15.71 8.49 -0.56
CA ASP A 85 16.74 8.54 0.48
C ASP A 85 17.96 9.32 -0.04
N ASN A 86 18.27 10.42 0.63
CA ASN A 86 19.52 11.14 0.46
C ASN A 86 20.34 11.07 1.75
N ARG A 87 21.18 10.03 1.88
CA ARG A 87 22.10 9.82 3.01
C ARG A 87 21.42 9.88 4.38
N GLY A 88 20.27 9.22 4.52
CA GLY A 88 19.49 9.14 5.75
C GLY A 88 18.37 10.18 5.84
N LYS A 89 18.25 11.10 4.88
CA LYS A 89 17.06 11.94 4.73
C LYS A 89 16.05 11.25 3.84
N VAL A 90 14.94 10.79 4.42
CA VAL A 90 13.79 10.28 3.69
C VAL A 90 12.88 11.44 3.28
N SER A 91 12.60 11.56 1.98
CA SER A 91 11.61 12.49 1.45
C SER A 91 10.43 11.71 0.88
N ILE A 92 9.22 12.06 1.32
CA ILE A 92 7.96 11.49 0.82
C ILE A 92 7.26 12.58 0.01
N LYS A 93 6.88 12.29 -1.23
CA LYS A 93 6.10 13.21 -2.08
C LYS A 93 4.77 12.59 -2.46
N ALA A 94 3.68 13.30 -2.20
CA ALA A 94 2.31 12.94 -2.55
C ALA A 94 1.55 14.18 -3.07
N ASP A 95 0.56 13.95 -3.93
CA ASP A 95 -0.19 15.03 -4.60
C ASP A 95 -1.29 15.65 -3.73
N GLN A 96 -1.88 14.88 -2.80
CA GLN A 96 -3.01 15.32 -1.98
C GLN A 96 -2.62 15.58 -0.53
N SER A 97 -2.08 14.58 0.16
CA SER A 97 -1.64 14.68 1.55
C SER A 97 -0.67 13.55 1.92
N ILE A 98 0.00 13.69 3.06
CA ILE A 98 0.79 12.64 3.71
C ILE A 98 0.22 12.41 5.10
N CYS A 99 -0.32 11.22 5.36
CA CYS A 99 -0.95 10.85 6.64
C CYS A 99 -0.21 9.69 7.31
N ILE A 100 0.16 9.86 8.58
CA ILE A 100 0.60 8.79 9.48
C ILE A 100 -0.53 8.54 10.45
N LYS A 101 -1.15 7.36 10.39
CA LYS A 101 -2.34 7.03 11.16
C LYS A 101 -2.18 5.76 11.97
N THR A 102 -2.68 5.80 13.20
CA THR A 102 -2.87 4.65 14.07
C THR A 102 -4.35 4.56 14.46
N PRO A 103 -4.80 3.48 15.13
CA PRO A 103 -6.16 3.45 15.67
C PRO A 103 -6.47 4.56 16.68
N LYS A 104 -5.46 5.22 17.26
CA LYS A 104 -5.62 6.22 18.32
C LYS A 104 -5.36 7.67 17.89
N GLY A 105 -5.06 7.91 16.61
CA GLY A 105 -4.73 9.26 16.16
C GLY A 105 -4.04 9.31 14.80
N SER A 106 -3.90 10.53 14.29
CA SER A 106 -3.35 10.85 12.97
C SER A 106 -2.42 12.05 13.04
N ILE A 107 -1.42 12.07 12.16
CA ILE A 107 -0.72 13.28 11.74
C ILE A 107 -0.88 13.36 10.23
N GLU A 108 -1.47 14.43 9.71
CA GLU A 108 -1.66 14.62 8.27
C GLU A 108 -1.16 15.99 7.81
N ILE A 109 -0.41 16.00 6.71
CA ILE A 109 0.05 17.22 6.02
C ILE A 109 -0.64 17.28 4.66
N TYR A 110 -1.45 18.29 4.42
CA TYR A 110 -2.19 18.48 3.17
C TYR A 110 -1.39 19.27 2.13
N GLY A 111 -1.75 19.13 0.85
CA GLY A 111 -1.13 19.84 -0.27
C GLY A 111 -1.28 21.36 -0.23
N ASP A 112 -2.23 21.89 0.56
CA ASP A 112 -2.36 23.32 0.83
C ASP A 112 -1.42 23.82 1.95
N GLY A 113 -0.63 22.91 2.53
CA GLY A 113 0.32 23.20 3.60
C GLY A 113 -0.27 23.14 5.01
N SER A 114 -1.57 22.85 5.16
CA SER A 114 -2.18 22.66 6.47
C SER A 114 -1.70 21.34 7.11
N ILE A 115 -1.55 21.36 8.44
CA ILE A 115 -1.18 20.20 9.24
C ILE A 115 -2.30 19.91 10.23
N LEU A 116 -2.80 18.69 10.22
CA LEU A 116 -3.81 18.19 11.16
C LEU A 116 -3.17 17.19 12.12
N LEU A 117 -3.41 17.39 13.42
CA LEU A 117 -2.98 16.50 14.50
C LEU A 117 -4.22 16.01 15.23
N GLU A 118 -4.43 14.70 15.26
CA GLU A 118 -5.55 14.06 15.95
C GLU A 118 -5.04 13.06 16.99
N GLY A 119 -5.56 13.13 18.21
CA GLY A 119 -5.26 12.18 19.27
C GLY A 119 -5.81 12.61 20.62
N ASP A 120 -5.75 11.71 21.61
CA ASP A 120 -6.24 11.95 22.98
C ASP A 120 -5.37 12.96 23.74
N SER A 121 -4.08 13.07 23.39
CA SER A 121 -3.15 14.01 24.00
C SER A 121 -2.05 14.44 23.02
N LEU A 122 -1.54 15.66 23.23
CA LEU A 122 -0.37 16.19 22.52
C LEU A 122 0.69 16.59 23.55
N SER A 123 1.85 15.92 23.51
CA SER A 123 2.98 16.21 24.38
C SER A 123 4.19 16.62 23.53
N ALA A 124 4.78 17.77 23.85
CA ALA A 124 6.03 18.23 23.25
C ALA A 124 7.09 18.40 24.35
N GLU A 125 8.09 17.51 24.35
CA GLU A 125 9.23 17.58 25.27
C GLU A 125 10.50 17.93 24.49
N THR A 126 11.23 18.93 24.98
CA THR A 126 12.49 19.37 24.38
C THR A 126 13.55 19.55 25.46
N LYS A 127 14.81 19.23 25.12
CA LYS A 127 15.98 19.48 26.00
C LYS A 127 16.43 20.95 25.94
N LYS A 128 15.88 21.74 25.03
CA LYS A 128 16.20 23.15 24.79
C LYS A 128 14.88 23.92 24.65
N ASP A 129 14.82 24.90 23.76
CA ASP A 129 13.65 25.72 23.56
C ASP A 129 12.65 25.08 22.59
N LEU A 130 11.36 25.31 22.85
CA LEU A 130 10.26 25.08 21.92
C LEU A 130 9.74 26.47 21.49
N SER A 131 9.72 26.75 20.19
CA SER A 131 9.17 27.99 19.65
C SER A 131 7.94 27.68 18.80
N LEU A 132 6.81 28.30 19.14
CA LEU A 132 5.58 28.27 18.36
C LEU A 132 5.34 29.68 17.79
N GLN A 133 5.29 29.82 16.48
CA GLN A 133 5.16 31.10 15.78
C GLN A 133 4.04 31.03 14.75
N GLY A 134 3.24 32.09 14.64
CA GLY A 134 2.11 32.19 13.72
C GLY A 134 1.22 33.39 14.07
N TRP A 135 0.39 33.84 13.12
CA TRP A 135 -0.58 34.91 13.37
C TRP A 135 -1.94 34.58 12.72
N PRO A 136 -3.02 34.42 13.50
CA PRO A 136 -3.05 34.29 14.95
C PRO A 136 -2.64 32.87 15.41
N ILE A 137 -2.06 32.75 16.61
CA ILE A 137 -2.07 31.48 17.36
C ILE A 137 -3.29 31.50 18.27
N ARG A 138 -4.14 30.48 18.18
CA ARG A 138 -5.29 30.29 19.07
C ARG A 138 -5.06 29.03 19.90
N LEU A 139 -4.95 29.20 21.21
CA LEU A 139 -4.93 28.13 22.19
C LEU A 139 -6.25 28.23 22.95
N ASN A 140 -7.09 27.20 22.85
CA ASN A 140 -8.39 27.14 23.54
C ASN A 140 -8.31 26.14 24.70
#